data_AF-A0A0A1TVG8-F1
#
_entry.id   AF-A0A0A1TVG8-F1
#
_cell.length_a   1.000
_cell.length_b   1.000
_cell.length_c   1.000
_cell.angle_alpha   90.00
_cell.angle_beta   90.00
_cell.angle_gamma   90.00
#
_symmetry.space_group_name_H-M   'P 1'
#
loop_
_entity.id
_entity.type
_entity.pdbx_description
1 polymer ?
#
loop_
_entity_poly.entity_id
_entity_poly.type
_entity_poly.pdbx_seq_one_letter_code
_entity_poly.pdbx_strand_id
1 'polypeptide(L)'
;MYPSDSTDTCVSCDATCNGKCDQTTGKCNGCINNYVFEATKSHVCVACKSFDQNCKICSPDYNRKCVECESGFYPNQSGVCVQCNTTITNCKSCSTRENKCFSCQDPYYLFNQTCLSCSSGTYNNTETSCEKCFIGIPNCQVCSTKKVGIPVCTTCYSPYALIHKPFL
;
A
#
# COMPACT_ATOMS: atom_id res chain seq x y z
N MET A 1 -32.43 13.96 18.09
CA MET A 1 -32.92 13.37 19.36
C MET A 1 -33.82 12.20 19.02
N TYR A 2 -33.94 11.22 19.90
CA TYR A 2 -34.80 10.04 19.75
C TYR A 2 -35.43 9.68 21.11
N PRO A 3 -36.60 9.03 21.14
CA PRO A 3 -37.22 8.58 22.38
C PRO A 3 -36.42 7.43 22.99
N SER A 4 -36.16 7.50 24.30
CA SER A 4 -35.52 6.44 25.08
C SER A 4 -36.57 5.70 25.90
N ASP A 5 -36.81 4.43 25.59
CA ASP A 5 -37.77 3.58 26.32
C ASP A 5 -37.34 3.30 27.77
N SER A 6 -36.06 3.55 28.10
CA SER A 6 -35.53 3.36 29.46
C SER A 6 -35.77 4.55 30.38
N THR A 7 -35.92 5.75 29.82
CA THR A 7 -36.01 6.99 30.57
C THR A 7 -37.30 7.77 30.31
N ASP A 8 -38.14 7.29 29.38
CA ASP A 8 -39.36 7.97 28.89
C ASP A 8 -39.11 9.43 28.47
N THR A 9 -37.91 9.71 27.95
CA THR A 9 -37.47 11.05 27.55
C THR A 9 -36.80 11.06 26.19
N CYS A 10 -36.79 12.22 25.53
CA CYS A 10 -36.04 12.44 24.31
C CYS A 10 -34.56 12.66 24.62
N VAL A 11 -33.69 11.78 24.13
CA VAL A 11 -32.24 11.85 24.30
C VAL A 11 -31.56 12.33 23.02
N SER A 12 -30.42 13.00 23.15
CA SER A 12 -29.62 13.47 22.02
C SER A 12 -28.97 12.30 21.27
N CYS A 13 -28.72 12.50 19.98
CA CYS A 13 -27.87 11.57 19.23
C CYS A 13 -26.48 11.53 19.88
N ASP A 14 -25.78 10.41 19.72
CA ASP A 14 -24.36 10.37 20.09
C ASP A 14 -23.58 11.43 19.31
N ALA A 15 -22.56 12.01 19.95
CA ALA A 15 -21.72 13.05 19.36
C ALA A 15 -21.05 12.57 18.06
N THR A 16 -20.75 11.28 17.95
CA THR A 16 -20.15 10.67 16.75
C THR A 16 -21.09 10.66 15.55
N CYS A 17 -22.42 10.75 15.74
CA CYS A 17 -23.36 10.86 14.62
C CYS A 17 -23.45 12.29 14.04
N ASN A 18 -22.83 13.30 14.67
CA ASN A 18 -23.00 14.71 14.29
C ASN A 18 -24.48 15.17 14.21
N GLY A 19 -25.32 14.69 15.13
CA GLY A 19 -26.77 14.96 15.11
C GLY A 19 -27.56 14.20 14.03
N LYS A 20 -26.91 13.40 13.18
CA LYS A 20 -27.53 12.61 12.11
C LYS A 20 -27.92 11.22 12.61
N CYS A 21 -28.80 11.13 13.60
CA CYS A 21 -29.37 9.83 14.01
C CYS A 21 -30.84 9.72 13.59
N ASP A 22 -31.28 8.48 13.42
CA ASP A 22 -32.68 8.12 13.25
C ASP A 22 -33.51 8.59 14.44
N GLN A 23 -34.63 9.27 14.19
CA GLN A 23 -35.40 9.94 15.23
C GLN A 23 -36.29 8.99 16.04
N THR A 24 -36.40 7.72 15.64
CA THR A 24 -37.17 6.70 16.35
C THR A 24 -36.24 5.76 17.09
N THR A 25 -35.21 5.26 16.41
CA THR A 25 -34.31 4.25 16.95
C THR A 25 -33.04 4.85 17.55
N GLY A 26 -32.66 6.08 17.23
CA GLY A 26 -31.40 6.68 17.66
C GLY A 26 -30.15 6.17 16.94
N LYS A 27 -30.27 5.26 15.96
CA LYS A 27 -29.12 4.74 15.20
C LYS A 27 -28.54 5.81 14.27
N CYS A 28 -27.22 5.89 14.15
CA CYS A 28 -26.61 6.88 13.26
C CYS A 28 -27.01 6.63 11.79
N ASN A 29 -27.41 7.70 11.10
CA ASN A 29 -27.59 7.82 9.66
C ASN A 29 -26.44 8.57 8.98
N GLY A 30 -25.59 9.22 9.75
CA GLY A 30 -24.29 9.70 9.30
C GLY A 30 -23.34 9.88 10.48
N CYS A 31 -22.07 10.12 10.17
CA CYS A 31 -21.02 10.26 11.17
C CYS A 31 -20.30 11.60 11.06
N ILE A 32 -19.55 11.96 12.10
CA ILE A 32 -18.53 13.02 12.04
C ILE A 32 -17.42 12.67 11.04
N ASN A 33 -16.57 13.65 10.73
CA ASN A 33 -15.47 13.45 9.77
C ASN A 33 -14.53 12.33 10.22
N ASN A 34 -14.16 11.46 9.26
CA ASN A 34 -13.28 10.31 9.44
C ASN A 34 -13.81 9.21 10.40
N TYR A 35 -15.13 9.12 10.55
CA TYR A 35 -15.82 8.06 11.27
C TYR A 35 -16.74 7.29 10.32
N VAL A 36 -16.95 6.01 10.63
CA VAL A 36 -17.80 5.08 9.87
C VAL A 36 -18.80 4.42 10.79
N PHE A 37 -19.85 3.82 10.21
CA PHE A 37 -20.75 2.95 10.96
C PHE A 37 -20.00 1.74 11.54
N GLU A 38 -20.54 1.20 12.63
CA GLU A 38 -20.17 -0.14 13.09
C GLU A 38 -20.60 -1.23 12.08
N ALA A 39 -20.14 -2.47 12.27
CA ALA A 39 -20.49 -3.59 11.41
C ALA A 39 -22.02 -3.79 11.31
N THR A 40 -22.74 -3.46 12.38
CA THR A 40 -24.19 -3.28 12.38
C THR A 40 -24.48 -1.85 12.82
N LYS A 41 -25.32 -1.12 12.09
CA LYS A 41 -25.68 0.27 12.46
C LYS A 41 -26.17 0.33 13.91
N SER A 42 -25.51 1.16 14.70
CA SER A 42 -25.77 1.36 16.12
C SER A 42 -25.97 2.84 16.42
N HIS A 43 -26.06 3.21 17.69
CA HIS A 43 -26.17 4.61 18.14
C HIS A 43 -24.86 5.38 18.03
N VAL A 44 -23.75 4.72 17.69
CA VAL A 44 -22.42 5.33 17.61
C VAL A 44 -21.77 5.06 16.26
N CYS A 45 -20.85 5.94 15.88
CA CYS A 45 -19.89 5.70 14.83
C CYS A 45 -18.51 5.45 15.43
N VAL A 46 -17.66 4.74 14.70
CA VAL A 46 -16.28 4.44 15.11
C VAL A 46 -15.28 5.13 14.20
N ALA A 47 -14.13 5.51 14.75
CA ALA A 47 -13.07 6.12 13.96
C ALA A 47 -12.56 5.16 12.88
N CYS A 48 -12.15 5.69 11.71
CA CYS A 48 -11.52 4.93 10.61
C CYS A 48 -10.45 3.94 11.10
N LYS A 49 -9.58 4.35 12.04
CA LYS A 49 -8.53 3.50 12.61
C LYS A 49 -9.02 2.33 13.47
N SER A 50 -10.25 2.39 13.98
CA SER A 50 -10.86 1.26 14.71
C SER A 50 -11.38 0.18 13.76
N PHE A 51 -11.73 0.56 12.53
CA PHE A 51 -12.10 -0.39 11.47
C PHE A 51 -10.87 -1.05 10.84
N ASP A 52 -9.85 -0.26 10.53
CA ASP A 52 -8.58 -0.71 9.94
C ASP A 52 -7.45 0.19 10.46
N GLN A 53 -6.46 -0.38 11.15
CA GLN A 53 -5.38 0.39 11.77
C GLN A 53 -4.51 1.14 10.76
N ASN A 54 -4.47 0.69 9.50
CA ASN A 54 -3.74 1.32 8.40
C ASN A 54 -4.63 2.26 7.56
N CYS A 55 -5.90 2.44 7.94
CA CYS A 55 -6.80 3.44 7.35
C CYS A 55 -6.44 4.83 7.88
N LYS A 56 -6.04 5.73 6.97
CA LYS A 56 -5.82 7.14 7.29
C LYS A 56 -7.12 7.93 7.12
N ILE A 57 -7.82 7.70 6.02
CA ILE A 57 -9.11 8.32 5.70
C ILE A 57 -10.12 7.24 5.28
N CYS A 58 -11.27 7.21 5.95
CA CYS A 58 -12.40 6.37 5.55
C CYS A 58 -13.36 7.07 4.59
N SER A 59 -14.23 6.28 3.98
CA SER A 59 -15.20 6.72 2.99
C SER A 59 -16.15 7.80 3.53
N PRO A 60 -16.45 8.84 2.74
CA PRO A 60 -17.35 9.92 3.16
C PRO A 60 -18.82 9.49 3.20
N ASP A 61 -19.16 8.32 2.66
CA ASP A 61 -20.49 7.70 2.77
C ASP A 61 -20.70 6.94 4.09
N TYR A 62 -19.73 7.02 5.00
CA TYR A 62 -19.71 6.39 6.33
C TYR A 62 -19.67 4.86 6.30
N ASN A 63 -19.54 4.22 5.14
CA ASN A 63 -19.32 2.79 5.06
C ASN A 63 -17.90 2.44 5.56
N ARG A 64 -17.75 1.23 6.11
CA ARG A 64 -16.48 0.67 6.59
C ARG A 64 -15.54 0.36 5.42
N LYS A 65 -15.05 1.41 4.78
CA LYS A 65 -14.14 1.39 3.64
C LYS A 65 -13.12 2.50 3.82
N CYS A 66 -11.86 2.19 3.59
CA CYS A 66 -10.78 3.14 3.50
C CYS A 66 -10.65 3.66 2.06
N VAL A 67 -10.42 4.96 1.93
CA VAL A 67 -10.17 5.64 0.64
C VAL A 67 -8.74 6.19 0.55
N GLU A 68 -8.05 6.32 1.68
CA GLU A 68 -6.63 6.63 1.74
C GLU A 68 -6.00 5.89 2.92
N CYS A 69 -5.02 5.06 2.63
CA CYS A 69 -4.27 4.31 3.62
C CYS A 69 -3.02 5.07 4.10
N GLU A 70 -2.43 4.57 5.17
CA GLU A 70 -1.12 5.02 5.63
C GLU A 70 -0.01 4.62 4.64
N SER A 71 1.15 5.26 4.74
CA SER A 71 2.30 4.98 3.87
C SER A 71 2.68 3.50 3.91
N GLY A 72 2.92 2.91 2.73
CA GLY A 72 3.20 1.47 2.58
C GLY A 72 1.96 0.59 2.34
N PHE A 73 0.77 1.20 2.30
CA PHE A 73 -0.49 0.50 2.07
C PHE A 73 -1.34 1.23 1.03
N TYR A 74 -2.30 0.51 0.44
CA TYR A 74 -3.33 1.07 -0.45
C TYR A 74 -4.67 0.33 -0.23
N PRO A 75 -5.81 0.97 -0.52
CA PRO A 75 -7.11 0.32 -0.38
C PRO A 75 -7.31 -0.71 -1.50
N ASN A 76 -7.65 -1.94 -1.13
CA ASN A 76 -8.11 -2.94 -2.09
C ASN A 76 -9.55 -2.63 -2.58
N GLN A 77 -10.10 -3.49 -3.43
CA GLN A 77 -11.47 -3.29 -3.98
C GLN A 77 -12.57 -3.24 -2.91
N SER A 78 -12.33 -3.82 -1.73
CA SER A 78 -13.25 -3.79 -0.59
C SER A 78 -13.02 -2.58 0.33
N GLY A 79 -12.03 -1.73 0.05
CA GLY A 79 -11.66 -0.61 0.91
C GLY A 79 -10.87 -1.04 2.15
N VAL A 80 -10.18 -2.18 2.13
CA VAL A 80 -9.27 -2.60 3.20
C VAL A 80 -7.84 -2.24 2.80
N CYS A 81 -7.08 -1.66 3.72
CA CYS A 81 -5.69 -1.29 3.47
C CYS A 81 -4.80 -2.54 3.46
N VAL A 82 -4.19 -2.79 2.31
CA VAL A 82 -3.26 -3.90 2.10
C VAL A 82 -1.88 -3.37 1.79
N GLN A 83 -0.83 -4.11 2.16
CA GLN A 83 0.55 -3.71 1.93
C GLN A 83 0.86 -3.62 0.44
N CYS A 84 1.74 -2.69 0.03
CA CYS A 84 2.13 -2.51 -1.36
C CYS A 84 2.56 -3.81 -2.07
N ASN A 85 3.29 -4.67 -1.36
CA ASN A 85 3.83 -5.93 -1.90
C ASN A 85 2.80 -7.08 -1.95
N THR A 86 1.53 -6.84 -1.59
CA THR A 86 0.51 -7.90 -1.56
C THR A 86 0.05 -8.24 -2.97
N THR A 87 -0.42 -7.25 -3.74
CA THR A 87 -0.87 -7.46 -5.12
C THR A 87 0.16 -7.01 -6.15
N ILE A 88 0.99 -5.99 -5.83
CA ILE A 88 2.10 -5.60 -6.71
C ILE A 88 3.38 -6.25 -6.21
N THR A 89 3.67 -7.44 -6.73
CA THR A 89 4.85 -8.22 -6.32
C THR A 89 6.13 -7.40 -6.49
N ASN A 90 7.01 -7.48 -5.49
CA ASN A 90 8.27 -6.75 -5.37
C ASN A 90 8.13 -5.22 -5.28
N CYS A 91 6.92 -4.71 -5.03
CA CYS A 91 6.74 -3.28 -4.79
C CYS A 91 7.25 -2.88 -3.41
N LYS A 92 8.04 -1.81 -3.35
CA LYS A 92 8.58 -1.23 -2.12
C LYS A 92 7.72 -0.08 -1.61
N SER A 93 7.26 0.80 -2.50
CA SER A 93 6.33 1.89 -2.17
C SER A 93 5.25 2.03 -3.23
N CYS A 94 4.04 2.38 -2.80
CA CYS A 94 2.86 2.47 -3.65
C CYS A 94 2.02 3.70 -3.31
N SER A 95 1.07 4.02 -4.19
CA SER A 95 0.04 5.02 -3.95
C SER A 95 -0.77 4.65 -2.71
N THR A 96 -1.08 5.62 -1.86
CA THR A 96 -1.94 5.41 -0.68
C THR A 96 -3.42 5.28 -1.02
N ARG A 97 -3.80 5.48 -2.29
CA ARG A 97 -5.20 5.51 -2.75
C ARG A 97 -5.51 4.52 -3.87
N GLU A 98 -4.48 4.00 -4.53
CA GLU A 98 -4.64 3.17 -5.73
C GLU A 98 -3.63 2.02 -5.73
N ASN A 99 -3.96 0.93 -6.41
CA ASN A 99 -3.07 -0.20 -6.63
C ASN A 99 -1.98 0.13 -7.68
N LYS A 100 -1.09 1.07 -7.36
CA LYS A 100 -0.02 1.58 -8.24
C LYS A 100 1.30 1.65 -7.49
N CYS A 101 2.35 1.04 -8.04
CA CYS A 101 3.68 1.08 -7.45
C CYS A 101 4.47 2.32 -7.90
N PHE A 102 5.27 2.87 -6.99
CA PHE A 102 6.16 4.01 -7.21
C PHE A 102 7.64 3.65 -7.10
N SER A 103 8.00 2.60 -6.36
CA SER A 103 9.37 2.10 -6.33
C SER A 103 9.40 0.59 -6.07
N CYS A 104 10.41 -0.07 -6.59
CA CYS A 104 10.56 -1.51 -6.53
C CYS A 104 11.63 -1.91 -5.51
N GLN A 105 11.52 -3.14 -5.02
CA GLN A 105 12.57 -3.77 -4.23
C GLN A 105 13.70 -4.16 -5.18
N ASP A 106 14.95 -4.09 -4.73
CA ASP A 106 16.07 -4.67 -5.47
C ASP A 106 15.80 -6.17 -5.71
N PRO A 107 16.08 -6.72 -6.89
CA PRO A 107 16.72 -6.12 -8.07
C PRO A 107 15.75 -5.57 -9.13
N TYR A 108 14.47 -5.37 -8.82
CA TYR A 108 13.43 -5.07 -9.80
C TYR A 108 13.37 -3.58 -10.18
N TYR A 109 13.04 -3.29 -11.43
CA TYR A 109 12.85 -1.93 -11.93
C TYR A 109 11.36 -1.65 -12.14
N LEU A 110 10.98 -0.38 -12.03
CA LEU A 110 9.63 0.10 -12.22
C LEU A 110 9.31 0.22 -13.71
N PHE A 111 8.25 -0.46 -14.14
CA PHE A 111 7.70 -0.34 -15.47
C PHE A 111 6.17 -0.37 -15.41
N ASN A 112 5.52 0.65 -15.97
CA ASN A 112 4.05 0.77 -15.96
C ASN A 112 3.42 0.54 -14.57
N GLN A 113 3.99 1.13 -13.52
CA GLN A 113 3.52 1.02 -12.13
C GLN A 113 3.58 -0.41 -11.55
N THR A 114 4.34 -1.30 -12.18
CA THR A 114 4.65 -2.67 -11.74
C THR A 114 6.16 -2.89 -11.67
N CYS A 115 6.59 -3.93 -10.97
CA CYS A 115 8.01 -4.24 -10.78
C CYS A 115 8.42 -5.45 -11.63
N LEU A 116 9.38 -5.22 -12.53
CA LEU A 116 9.87 -6.24 -13.46
C LEU A 116 11.34 -6.53 -13.21
N SER A 117 11.77 -7.74 -13.57
CA SER A 117 13.18 -8.13 -13.56
C SER A 117 13.81 -7.83 -14.91
N CYS A 118 15.08 -7.45 -14.91
CA CYS A 118 15.86 -7.32 -16.14
C CYS A 118 16.07 -8.69 -16.81
N SER A 119 16.12 -8.71 -18.15
CA SER A 119 16.46 -9.90 -18.94
C SER A 119 17.90 -10.36 -18.66
N SER A 120 18.19 -11.64 -18.89
CA SER A 120 19.56 -12.16 -18.78
C SER A 120 20.53 -11.36 -19.66
N GLY A 121 21.74 -11.10 -19.15
CA GLY A 121 22.73 -10.24 -19.79
C GLY A 121 22.52 -8.74 -19.58
N THR A 122 21.52 -8.35 -18.77
CA THR A 122 21.30 -6.98 -18.32
C THR A 122 21.14 -6.91 -16.79
N TYR A 123 21.42 -5.74 -16.21
CA TYR A 123 21.18 -5.43 -14.80
C TYR A 123 20.29 -4.21 -14.68
N ASN A 124 19.61 -4.08 -13.54
CA ASN A 124 18.86 -2.88 -13.19
C ASN A 124 19.83 -1.73 -12.89
N ASN A 125 19.91 -0.80 -13.84
CA ASN A 125 20.85 0.31 -13.82
C ASN A 125 20.28 1.54 -13.12
N THR A 126 19.01 1.82 -13.38
CA THR A 126 18.25 2.88 -12.72
C THR A 126 16.91 2.32 -12.29
N GLU A 127 16.23 2.99 -11.37
CA GLU A 127 14.92 2.58 -10.84
C GLU A 127 13.88 2.24 -11.94
N THR A 128 14.07 2.67 -13.20
CA THR A 128 13.16 2.44 -14.32
C THR A 128 13.81 1.79 -15.55
N SER A 129 15.09 1.42 -15.52
CA SER A 129 15.77 0.92 -16.71
C SER A 129 16.84 -0.13 -16.44
N CYS A 130 16.97 -1.05 -17.41
CA CYS A 130 18.03 -2.05 -17.45
C CYS A 130 19.16 -1.61 -18.39
N GLU A 131 20.39 -2.01 -18.09
CA GLU A 131 21.56 -1.82 -18.95
C GLU A 131 22.34 -3.12 -19.12
N LYS A 132 23.09 -3.25 -20.22
CA LYS A 132 23.87 -4.46 -20.51
C LYS A 132 24.99 -4.65 -19.49
N CYS A 133 25.19 -5.91 -19.07
CA CYS A 133 26.21 -6.26 -18.08
C CYS A 133 27.62 -5.78 -18.44
N PHE A 134 28.01 -5.89 -19.72
CA PHE A 134 29.34 -5.49 -20.16
C PHE A 134 29.60 -3.98 -20.09
N ILE A 135 28.54 -3.16 -20.04
CA ILE A 135 28.66 -1.70 -19.88
C ILE A 135 29.03 -1.37 -18.43
N GLY A 136 28.35 -1.99 -17.46
CA GLY A 136 28.63 -1.79 -16.04
C GLY A 136 29.88 -2.53 -15.55
N ILE A 137 30.20 -3.68 -16.14
CA ILE A 137 31.38 -4.50 -15.82
C ILE A 137 32.02 -4.99 -17.12
N PRO A 138 33.17 -4.45 -17.54
CA PRO A 138 33.84 -4.88 -18.76
C PRO A 138 34.05 -6.40 -18.82
N ASN A 139 33.83 -6.98 -20.01
CA ASN A 139 33.92 -8.42 -20.27
C ASN A 139 32.91 -9.30 -19.52
N CYS A 140 31.87 -8.72 -18.91
CA CYS A 140 30.80 -9.48 -18.28
C CYS A 140 29.67 -9.84 -19.25
N GLN A 141 29.40 -11.13 -19.42
CA GLN A 141 28.31 -11.63 -20.25
C GLN A 141 26.97 -11.64 -19.50
N VAL A 142 26.96 -12.17 -18.28
CA VAL A 142 25.77 -12.26 -17.43
C VAL A 142 26.11 -11.71 -16.05
N CYS A 143 25.20 -10.94 -15.49
CA CYS A 143 25.33 -10.31 -14.19
C CYS A 143 24.00 -10.35 -13.46
N SER A 144 24.06 -10.27 -12.14
CA SER A 144 22.93 -9.95 -11.28
C SER A 144 23.01 -8.50 -10.82
N THR A 145 21.93 -7.99 -10.23
CA THR A 145 21.92 -6.69 -9.57
C THR A 145 21.99 -6.91 -8.06
N LYS A 146 23.01 -6.34 -7.39
CA LYS A 146 23.07 -6.31 -5.93
C LYS A 146 22.19 -5.20 -5.34
N LYS A 147 22.19 -4.06 -6.01
CA LYS A 147 21.40 -2.87 -5.75
C LYS A 147 21.26 -2.11 -7.07
N VAL A 148 20.20 -1.34 -7.29
CA VAL A 148 20.07 -0.45 -8.47
C VAL A 148 21.41 0.25 -8.78
N GLY A 149 21.89 0.10 -10.01
CA GLY A 149 23.16 0.67 -10.48
C GLY A 149 24.42 -0.11 -10.09
N ILE A 150 24.30 -1.20 -9.32
CA ILE A 150 25.42 -2.03 -8.85
C ILE A 150 25.28 -3.46 -9.43
N PRO A 151 25.83 -3.71 -10.62
CA PRO A 151 25.91 -5.05 -11.18
C PRO A 151 26.94 -5.92 -10.44
N VAL A 152 26.71 -7.24 -10.45
CA VAL A 152 27.65 -8.26 -10.00
C VAL A 152 27.79 -9.29 -11.10
N CYS A 153 28.99 -9.44 -11.66
CA CYS A 153 29.20 -10.37 -12.76
C CYS A 153 29.11 -11.82 -12.26
N THR A 154 28.34 -12.64 -12.97
CA THR A 154 28.16 -14.08 -12.70
C THR A 154 28.70 -14.94 -13.82
N THR A 155 28.87 -14.40 -15.03
CA THR A 155 29.49 -15.09 -16.17
C THR A 155 30.28 -14.10 -17.02
N CYS A 156 31.55 -14.42 -17.28
CA CYS A 156 32.43 -13.61 -18.13
C CYS A 156 32.37 -14.09 -19.60
N TYR A 157 32.61 -13.19 -20.54
CA TYR A 157 32.94 -13.59 -21.91
C TYR A 157 34.29 -14.33 -21.93
N SER A 158 34.43 -15.32 -22.81
CA SER A 158 35.75 -15.95 -23.05
C SER A 158 36.74 -14.90 -23.59
N PRO A 159 38.03 -14.89 -23.18
CA PRO A 159 38.73 -15.83 -22.28
C PRO A 159 38.79 -15.39 -20.81
N TYR A 160 37.94 -14.45 -20.39
CA TYR A 160 37.99 -13.85 -19.06
C TYR A 160 37.37 -14.76 -17.99
N ALA A 161 37.83 -14.63 -16.74
CA ALA A 161 37.32 -15.40 -15.60
C ALA A 161 37.09 -14.49 -14.39
N LEU A 162 36.11 -14.87 -13.54
CA LEU A 162 35.87 -14.21 -12.27
C LEU A 162 37.00 -14.52 -11.29
N ILE A 163 37.65 -13.48 -10.76
CA ILE A 163 38.62 -13.63 -9.68
C ILE A 163 37.90 -13.29 -8.37
N HIS A 164 37.58 -14.30 -7.57
CA HIS A 164 37.13 -14.06 -6.20
C HIS A 164 38.34 -13.63 -5.37
N LYS A 165 38.38 -12.38 -4.89
CA LYS A 165 39.33 -12.00 -3.84
C LYS A 165 38.92 -12.72 -2.56
N PRO A 166 39.75 -13.61 -1.98
CA PRO A 166 39.55 -14.02 -0.60
C PRO A 166 39.70 -12.77 0.27
N PHE A 167 38.79 -12.58 1.21
CA PHE A 167 38.84 -11.51 2.20
C PHE A 167 40.23 -11.50 2.86
N LEU A 168 40.95 -10.38 2.75
CA LEU A 168 42.10 -10.02 3.59
C LEU A 168 41.59 -9.24 4.79
#